data_AF-A0A958P9P0-F1
#
_entry.id   AF-A0A958P9P0-F1
#
_cell.length_a   1.000
_cell.length_b   1.000
_cell.length_c   1.000
_cell.angle_alpha   90.00
_cell.angle_beta   90.00
_cell.angle_gamma   90.00
#
_symmetry.space_group_name_H-M   'P 1'
#
loop_
_entity.id
_entity.type
_entity.pdbx_description
1 polymer ?
#
loop_
_entity_poly.entity_id
_entity_poly.type
_entity_poly.pdbx_seq_one_letter_code
_entity_poly.pdbx_strand_id
1 'polypeptide(L)' 'MKSGMIFMGMGFELVGLIVGCIYLGNQIDQYFSWAGYGTIGLVLLSLAGWLFHLIILLKKYQAEQSKGT' A
#
# COMPACT_ATOMS: atom_id res chain seq x y z
N MET A 1 -3.15 -20.52 -3.36
CA MET A 1 -4.03 -19.61 -4.13
C MET A 1 -3.44 -19.41 -5.52
N LYS A 2 -4.25 -19.19 -6.57
CA LYS A 2 -3.71 -18.94 -7.93
C LYS A 2 -2.89 -17.64 -7.91
N SER A 3 -1.58 -17.70 -8.17
CA SER A 3 -0.65 -16.57 -8.01
C SER A 3 -1.07 -15.29 -8.76
N GLY A 4 -1.83 -15.42 -9.86
CA GLY A 4 -2.39 -14.27 -10.59
C GLY A 4 -3.41 -13.45 -9.79
N MET A 5 -4.17 -14.06 -8.87
CA MET A 5 -5.14 -13.36 -8.03
C MET A 5 -4.45 -12.49 -6.97
N ILE A 6 -3.32 -12.97 -6.42
CA ILE A 6 -2.49 -12.21 -5.48
C ILE A 6 -1.90 -10.99 -6.19
N PHE A 7 -1.35 -11.18 -7.39
CA PHE A 7 -0.75 -10.10 -8.17
C PHE A 7 -1.76 -9.00 -8.54
N MET A 8 -2.97 -9.40 -8.97
CA MET A 8 -4.05 -8.47 -9.24
C MET A 8 -4.50 -7.73 -7.98
N GLY A 9 -4.58 -8.42 -6.84
CA GLY A 9 -4.87 -7.81 -5.54
C GLY A 9 -3.84 -6.73 -5.16
N MET A 10 -2.56 -7.03 -5.27
CA MET A 10 -1.47 -6.07 -4.97
C MET A 10 -1.53 -4.82 -5.85
N GLY A 11 -1.86 -4.97 -7.14
CA GLY A 11 -2.04 -3.83 -8.04
C GLY A 11 -3.24 -2.97 -7.66
N PHE A 12 -4.37 -3.60 -7.28
CA PHE A 12 -5.56 -2.89 -6.83
C PHE A 12 -5.32 -2.13 -5.52
N GLU A 13 -4.61 -2.76 -4.57
CA GLU A 13 -4.22 -2.12 -3.31
C GLU A 13 -3.37 -0.88 -3.54
N LEU A 14 -2.40 -0.93 -4.46
CA LEU A 14 -1.54 0.22 -4.77
C LEU A 14 -2.34 1.37 -5.38
N VAL A 15 -3.25 1.10 -6.32
CA VAL A 15 -4.13 2.13 -6.90
C VAL A 15 -5.07 2.72 -5.84
N GLY A 16 -5.70 1.88 -5.03
CA GLY A 16 -6.58 2.31 -3.94
C GLY A 16 -5.82 3.16 -2.91
N LEU A 17 -4.59 2.81 -2.60
CA LEU A 17 -3.72 3.55 -1.69
C LEU A 17 -3.36 4.92 -2.26
N ILE A 18 -2.99 5.03 -3.55
CA ILE A 18 -2.72 6.32 -4.19
C ILE A 18 -3.95 7.22 -4.15
N VAL A 19 -5.11 6.72 -4.58
CA VAL A 19 -6.36 7.50 -4.59
C VAL A 19 -6.75 7.92 -3.18
N GLY A 20 -6.67 7.01 -2.22
CA GLY A 20 -6.95 7.27 -0.81
C GLY A 20 -6.00 8.31 -0.21
N CYS A 21 -4.70 8.21 -0.47
CA CYS A 21 -3.71 9.17 0.01
C CYS A 21 -3.89 10.56 -0.60
N ILE A 22 -4.23 10.67 -1.89
CA ILE A 22 -4.50 11.97 -2.52
C ILE A 22 -5.75 12.59 -1.89
N TYR A 23 -6.83 11.82 -1.73
CA TYR A 23 -8.08 12.34 -1.16
C TYR A 23 -7.90 12.77 0.31
N LEU A 24 -7.34 11.90 1.15
CA LEU A 24 -7.14 12.19 2.57
C LEU A 24 -6.04 13.22 2.80
N GLY A 25 -4.96 13.16 2.02
CA GLY A 25 -3.86 14.11 2.07
C GLY A 25 -4.31 15.52 1.78
N ASN A 26 -5.11 15.71 0.72
CA ASN A 26 -5.67 17.02 0.38
C ASN A 26 -6.59 17.55 1.48
N GLN A 27 -7.38 16.70 2.14
CA GLN A 27 -8.23 17.11 3.25
C GLN A 27 -7.41 17.57 4.46
N ILE A 28 -6.32 16.87 4.77
CA ILE A 28 -5.37 17.27 5.83
C ILE A 28 -4.70 18.59 5.46
N ASP A 29 -4.22 18.71 4.22
CA ASP A 29 -3.57 19.93 3.73
C ASP A 29 -4.51 21.14 3.79
N GLN A 30 -5.78 20.98 3.41
CA GLN A 30 -6.77 22.05 3.51
C GLN A 30 -7.08 22.42 4.97
N TYR A 31 -7.23 21.42 5.85
CA TYR A 31 -7.54 21.66 7.25
C TYR A 31 -6.42 22.41 7.99
N PHE A 32 -5.16 22.08 7.70
CA PHE A 32 -3.99 22.69 8.33
C PHE A 32 -3.38 23.84 7.52
N SER A 33 -3.97 24.22 6.38
CA SER A 33 -3.42 25.20 5.42
C SER A 33 -1.98 24.85 4.97
N TRP A 34 -1.68 23.56 4.80
CA TRP A 34 -0.38 23.09 4.36
C TRP A 34 -0.29 23.05 2.83
N ALA A 35 0.86 23.43 2.28
CA ALA A 35 1.10 23.51 0.84
C ALA A 35 1.39 22.14 0.19
N GLY A 36 0.68 21.08 0.59
CA GLY A 36 0.85 19.72 0.06
C GLY A 36 1.73 18.79 0.91
N TYR A 37 2.25 19.27 2.05
CA TYR A 37 3.12 18.48 2.93
C TYR A 37 2.39 17.31 3.60
N GLY A 38 1.10 17.47 3.90
CA GLY A 38 0.24 16.42 4.44
C GLY A 38 0.04 15.30 3.43
N THR A 39 -0.23 15.65 2.17
CA THR A 39 -0.31 14.67 1.07
C THR A 39 1.01 13.93 0.87
N ILE A 40 2.14 14.64 0.79
CA ILE A 40 3.46 14.01 0.63
C ILE A 40 3.77 13.06 1.80
N GLY A 41 3.56 13.52 3.04
CA GLY A 41 3.79 12.72 4.24
C GLY A 41 2.92 11.47 4.28
N LEU A 42 1.63 11.62 3.98
CA LEU A 42 0.69 10.50 3.95
C LEU A 42 1.05 9.48 2.87
N VAL A 43 1.40 9.93 1.67
CA VAL A 43 1.85 9.04 0.58
C VAL A 43 3.10 8.25 1.00
N LEU A 44 4.10 8.91 1.59
CA LEU A 44 5.33 8.23 2.02
C LEU A 44 5.06 7.21 3.14
N LEU A 45 4.25 7.56 4.13
CA LEU A 45 3.88 6.65 5.23
C LEU A 45 3.08 5.46 4.72
N SER A 46 2.10 5.70 3.86
CA SER A 46 1.28 4.64 3.27
C SER A 46 2.09 3.73 2.35
N LEU A 47 3.02 4.27 1.55
CA LEU A 47 3.92 3.47 0.72
C LEU A 47 4.83 2.58 1.56
N ALA A 48 5.40 3.12 2.65
CA ALA A 48 6.23 2.35 3.57
C ALA A 48 5.43 1.22 4.26
N GLY A 49 4.20 1.51 4.71
CA GLY A 49 3.30 0.51 5.28
C GLY A 49 2.90 -0.57 4.27
N TRP A 50 2.64 -0.19 3.03
CA TRP A 50 2.33 -1.13 1.95
C TRP A 50 3.52 -2.01 1.58
N LEU A 51 4.74 -1.46 1.52
CA LEU A 51 5.96 -2.25 1.32
C LEU A 51 6.18 -3.27 2.44
N PHE A 52 5.93 -2.88 3.69
CA PHE A 52 5.98 -3.81 4.82
C PHE A 52 4.95 -4.94 4.67
N HIS A 53 3.71 -4.61 4.29
CA HIS A 53 2.66 -5.59 3.99
C HIS A 53 3.09 -6.54 2.87
N LEU A 54 3.66 -6.01 1.78
CA LEU A 54 4.17 -6.79 0.65
C LEU A 54 5.24 -7.80 1.08
N ILE A 55 6.20 -7.38 1.93
CA ILE A 55 7.26 -8.26 2.44
C ILE A 55 6.66 -9.40 3.28
N ILE A 56 5.67 -9.12 4.12
CA ILE A 56 4.99 -10.16 4.92
C ILE A 56 4.29 -11.16 3.99
N LEU A 57 3.59 -10.67 2.97
CA LEU A 57 2.84 -11.49 2.05
C LEU A 57 3.78 -12.38 1.21
N LEU A 58 4.92 -11.83 0.79
CA LEU A 58 5.97 -12.57 0.09
C LEU A 58 6.59 -13.66 0.97
N LYS A 59 6.91 -13.34 2.24
CA LYS A 59 7.42 -14.33 3.21
C LYS A 59 6.42 -15.46 3.44
N LYS A 60 5.13 -15.13 3.58
CA LYS A 60 4.06 -16.12 3.70
C LYS A 60 3.96 -17.01 2.46
N TYR A 61 3.97 -16.41 1.28
CA TYR A 61 3.92 -17.15 0.02
C TYR A 61 5.11 -18.11 -0.13
N GLN A 62 6.33 -17.66 0.19
CA GLN A 62 7.51 -18.52 0.17
C GLN A 62 7.40 -19.69 1.16
N ALA A 63 6.92 -19.43 2.38
CA ALA A 63 6.73 -20.46 3.40
C ALA A 63 5.63 -21.48 3.04
N GLU A 64 4.59 -21.06 2.34
CA GLU A 64 3.56 -21.96 1.82
C GLU A 64 4.12 -22.86 0.70
N GLN A 65 4.93 -22.31 -0.20
CA GLN A 65 5.56 -23.07 -1.27
C GLN A 65 6.64 -24.03 -0.77
N SER A 66 7.38 -23.68 0.29
CA SER A 66 8.41 -24.58 0.85
C SER A 66 7.84 -25.76 1.64
N LYS A 67 6.58 -25.70 2.09
CA LYS A 67 5.90 -26.78 2.81
C LYS A 67 5.12 -27.72 1.87
N GLY A 68 5.04 -27.39 0.58
CA GLY A 68 4.33 -28.16 -0.46
C GLY A 68 5.19 -29.19 -1.21
N THR A 69 6.42 -29.46 -0.74
CA THR A 69 7.31 -30.56 -1.17
C THR A 69 7.66 -31.42 0.02
#